data_AF-A0A2N9NFU8-F1
#
_entry.id   AF-A0A2N9NFU8-F1
#
_cell.length_a   1.000
_cell.length_b   1.000
_cell.length_c   1.000
_cell.angle_alpha   90.00
_cell.angle_beta   90.00
_cell.angle_gamma   90.00
#
_symmetry.space_group_name_H-M   'P 1'
#
loop_
_entity.id
_entity.type
_entity.pdbx_description
1 polymer ?
#
loop_
_entity_poly.entity_id
_entity_poly.type
_entity_poly.pdbx_seq_one_letter_code
_entity_poly.pdbx_strand_id
1 'polypeptide(L)'
;MSEKALHGGHRERVRERFLSGDAASRSEAALLELLLTYAIPQRDVQPLANNLLSRFGSLDKVLAAQPADLCQVAGIKQNSATLLNLVAAIHKRNSSSAPATAHGPTPKSGHAGRPPEQRVLTQLLESPTAAKPQPPLPRHRKPASRYGSGLFGKAVLKEAIDMLPKLPDSDSLDDTRAFLRSNLHFSAEQTRQRCAAYITRRMFPEGIADAPLRHFARAFPASTELRDVCYYRFCKAEPLMPAVISNVLLPALGLGRMRRERIAQYLQHKFPESKAVSDCVTAIVEVLVAGGIASADRKQITFAARPIRNASFAFILHSEFPEPGMYEVGKAETNPLLSSLLWTPERILAALYELRNVGLISKISEIDSIRQFTLKFDLAGLVSHLARGAKTP
;
A
#
# COMPACT_ATOMS: atom_id res chain seq x y z
N MET A 1 -27.71 29.03 17.40
CA MET A 1 -26.88 27.89 17.88
C MET A 1 -26.63 26.97 16.71
N SER A 2 -25.35 26.70 16.43
CA SER A 2 -24.86 26.39 15.08
C SER A 2 -25.04 24.93 14.67
N GLU A 3 -25.64 24.74 13.50
CA GLU A 3 -25.96 23.53 12.73
C GLU A 3 -24.76 22.58 12.44
N LYS A 4 -23.55 22.97 12.87
CA LYS A 4 -22.29 22.22 12.69
C LYS A 4 -22.11 21.01 13.62
N ALA A 5 -22.86 20.88 14.71
CA ALA A 5 -22.68 19.80 15.68
C ALA A 5 -23.39 18.47 15.34
N LEU A 6 -24.33 18.46 14.38
CA LEU A 6 -25.15 17.28 14.07
C LEU A 6 -24.57 16.35 12.98
N HIS A 7 -23.65 16.84 12.16
CA HIS A 7 -23.21 16.17 10.94
C HIS A 7 -22.06 15.16 11.13
N GLY A 8 -21.31 15.25 12.24
CA GLY A 8 -20.15 14.37 12.50
C GLY A 8 -20.51 12.92 12.84
N GLY A 9 -21.62 12.71 13.57
CA GLY A 9 -22.02 11.39 14.06
C GLY A 9 -23.01 10.64 13.17
N HIS A 10 -23.61 11.26 12.16
CA HIS A 10 -24.66 10.61 11.34
C HIS A 10 -24.13 9.37 10.60
N ARG A 11 -22.95 9.49 9.98
CA ARG A 11 -22.33 8.39 9.23
C ARG A 11 -21.94 7.21 10.11
N GLU A 12 -21.47 7.50 11.31
CA GLU A 12 -21.12 6.48 12.31
C GLU A 12 -22.38 5.75 12.78
N ARG A 13 -23.46 6.48 13.10
CA ARG A 13 -24.76 5.90 13.46
C ARG A 13 -25.38 5.04 12.36
N VAL A 14 -25.32 5.46 11.09
CA VAL A 14 -25.86 4.67 9.95
C VAL A 14 -25.07 3.37 9.79
N ARG A 15 -23.74 3.41 9.95
CA ARG A 15 -22.88 2.21 9.91
C ARG A 15 -23.15 1.28 11.09
N GLU A 16 -23.24 1.82 12.30
CA GLU A 16 -23.52 1.05 13.52
C GLU A 16 -24.88 0.36 13.46
N ARG A 17 -25.93 1.06 12.99
CA ARG A 17 -27.27 0.47 12.81
C ARG A 17 -27.28 -0.69 11.81
N PHE A 18 -26.52 -0.57 10.71
CA PHE A 18 -26.39 -1.67 9.77
C PHE A 18 -25.66 -2.88 10.39
N LEU A 19 -24.59 -2.63 11.17
CA LEU A 19 -23.82 -3.67 11.84
C LEU A 19 -24.57 -4.35 12.99
N SER A 20 -25.46 -3.63 13.69
CA SER A 20 -26.30 -4.19 14.75
C SER A 20 -27.40 -5.12 14.21
N GLY A 21 -27.62 -5.15 12.89
CA GLY A 21 -28.64 -5.97 12.26
C GLY A 21 -30.06 -5.42 12.38
N ASP A 22 -30.20 -4.13 12.73
CA ASP A 22 -31.49 -3.44 12.84
C ASP A 22 -32.32 -3.57 11.55
N ALA A 23 -33.61 -3.90 11.66
CA ALA A 23 -34.47 -4.14 10.51
C ALA A 23 -34.66 -2.88 9.66
N ALA A 24 -34.74 -1.69 10.28
CA ALA A 24 -34.88 -0.42 9.57
C ALA A 24 -33.65 -0.08 8.72
N SER A 25 -32.46 -0.54 9.12
CA SER A 25 -31.19 -0.36 8.39
C SER A 25 -31.11 -1.16 7.09
N ARG A 26 -32.03 -2.10 6.86
CA ARG A 26 -32.10 -2.96 5.68
C ARG A 26 -33.14 -2.51 4.64
N SER A 27 -33.79 -1.37 4.87
CA SER A 27 -34.63 -0.75 3.85
C SER A 27 -33.80 -0.33 2.62
N GLU A 28 -34.40 -0.32 1.44
CA GLU A 28 -33.72 0.08 0.20
C GLU A 28 -33.06 1.46 0.31
N ALA A 29 -33.76 2.40 0.97
CA ALA A 29 -33.27 3.76 1.23
C ALA A 29 -32.05 3.76 2.16
N ALA A 30 -32.08 3.01 3.27
CA ALA A 30 -30.97 2.95 4.22
C ALA A 30 -29.73 2.25 3.63
N LEU A 31 -29.93 1.20 2.83
CA LEU A 31 -28.84 0.51 2.14
C LEU A 31 -28.17 1.44 1.11
N LEU A 32 -28.98 2.16 0.33
CA LEU A 32 -28.48 3.10 -0.66
C LEU A 32 -27.80 4.31 -0.01
N GLU A 33 -28.36 4.83 1.08
CA GLU A 33 -27.76 5.90 1.88
C GLU A 33 -26.37 5.48 2.37
N LEU A 34 -26.26 4.33 3.04
CA LEU A 34 -24.99 3.81 3.55
C LEU A 34 -23.97 3.64 2.41
N LEU A 35 -24.39 3.09 1.27
CA LEU A 35 -23.51 2.92 0.12
C LEU A 35 -22.98 4.26 -0.41
N LEU A 36 -23.84 5.28 -0.51
CA LEU A 36 -23.45 6.62 -0.94
C LEU A 36 -22.53 7.33 0.05
N THR A 37 -22.62 7.04 1.36
CA THR A 37 -21.70 7.63 2.35
C THR A 37 -20.23 7.28 2.09
N TYR A 38 -19.95 6.12 1.48
CA TYR A 38 -18.60 5.70 1.11
C TYR A 38 -18.07 6.39 -0.15
N ALA A 39 -18.95 6.81 -1.05
CA ALA A 39 -18.56 7.48 -2.31
C ALA A 39 -18.53 9.01 -2.20
N ILE A 40 -19.33 9.61 -1.32
CA ILE A 40 -19.51 11.06 -1.24
C ILE A 40 -19.03 11.57 0.13
N PRO A 41 -17.87 12.26 0.22
CA PRO A 41 -17.38 12.83 1.48
C PRO A 41 -18.14 14.09 1.89
N GLN A 42 -18.38 14.26 3.20
CA GLN A 42 -18.84 15.51 3.84
C GLN A 42 -20.15 16.12 3.29
N ARG A 43 -21.13 15.28 2.95
CA ARG A 43 -22.49 15.69 2.57
C ARG A 43 -23.53 14.76 3.20
N ASP A 44 -24.72 15.28 3.47
CA ASP A 44 -25.89 14.46 3.76
C ASP A 44 -26.35 13.78 2.45
N VAL A 45 -26.42 12.45 2.49
CA VAL A 45 -26.73 11.59 1.34
C VAL A 45 -28.09 10.94 1.46
N GLN A 46 -28.82 11.14 2.56
CA GLN A 46 -30.15 10.60 2.75
C GLN A 46 -31.16 11.16 1.72
N PRO A 47 -31.20 12.48 1.44
CA PRO A 47 -32.08 13.01 0.38
C PRO A 47 -31.70 12.50 -1.01
N LEU A 48 -30.41 12.23 -1.23
CA LEU A 48 -29.89 11.74 -2.50
C LEU A 48 -30.28 10.28 -2.76
N ALA A 49 -30.24 9.44 -1.72
CA ALA A 49 -30.73 8.07 -1.78
C ALA A 49 -32.22 8.03 -2.11
N ASN A 50 -33.03 8.86 -1.45
CA ASN A 50 -34.46 8.96 -1.74
C ASN A 50 -34.72 9.45 -3.17
N ASN A 51 -33.98 10.46 -3.65
CA ASN A 51 -34.12 10.95 -5.02
C ASN A 51 -33.84 9.86 -6.08
N LEU A 52 -32.79 9.08 -5.86
CA LEU A 52 -32.46 7.94 -6.73
C LEU A 52 -33.58 6.89 -6.73
N LEU A 53 -34.12 6.54 -5.57
CA LEU A 53 -35.24 5.60 -5.49
C LEU A 53 -36.51 6.16 -6.12
N SER A 54 -36.81 7.45 -5.96
CA SER A 54 -37.95 8.08 -6.64
C SER A 54 -37.79 8.09 -8.16
N ARG A 55 -36.58 8.30 -8.68
CA ARG A 55 -36.30 8.36 -10.12
C ARG A 55 -36.27 6.99 -10.79
N PHE A 56 -35.62 6.00 -10.16
CA PHE A 56 -35.39 4.69 -10.75
C PHE A 56 -36.37 3.63 -10.22
N GLY A 57 -37.10 3.91 -9.15
CA GLY A 57 -38.20 3.11 -8.61
C GLY A 57 -37.82 2.10 -7.52
N SER A 58 -36.68 1.42 -7.66
CA SER A 58 -36.18 0.45 -6.66
C SER A 58 -34.66 0.39 -6.63
N LEU A 59 -34.11 -0.16 -5.55
CA LEU A 59 -32.67 -0.36 -5.40
C LEU A 59 -32.09 -1.20 -6.53
N ASP A 60 -32.77 -2.26 -6.96
CA ASP A 60 -32.34 -3.10 -8.08
C ASP A 60 -32.25 -2.31 -9.40
N LYS A 61 -33.22 -1.43 -9.64
CA LYS A 61 -33.22 -0.56 -10.84
C LYS A 61 -32.12 0.51 -10.77
N VAL A 62 -31.82 1.03 -9.58
CA VAL A 62 -30.67 1.94 -9.37
C VAL A 62 -29.36 1.21 -9.67
N LEU A 63 -29.19 -0.04 -9.20
CA LEU A 63 -27.99 -0.84 -9.44
C LEU A 63 -27.85 -1.29 -10.90
N ALA A 64 -28.95 -1.48 -11.62
CA ALA A 64 -28.97 -1.85 -13.03
C ALA A 64 -28.82 -0.65 -14.00
N ALA A 65 -28.95 0.59 -13.53
CA ALA A 65 -28.88 1.78 -14.36
C ALA A 65 -27.48 1.99 -14.96
N GLN A 66 -27.43 2.57 -16.17
CA GLN A 66 -26.16 2.92 -16.79
C GLN A 66 -25.47 4.05 -16.01
N PRO A 67 -24.13 4.05 -15.88
CA PRO A 67 -23.42 5.10 -15.16
C PRO A 67 -23.71 6.52 -15.68
N ALA A 68 -23.95 6.67 -16.98
CA ALA A 68 -24.33 7.93 -17.59
C ALA A 68 -25.66 8.47 -17.05
N ASP A 69 -26.67 7.60 -16.88
CA ASP A 69 -28.00 7.98 -16.36
C ASP A 69 -27.96 8.32 -14.87
N LEU A 70 -27.13 7.60 -14.10
CA LEU A 70 -26.91 7.89 -12.68
C LEU A 70 -26.26 9.27 -12.49
N CYS A 71 -25.28 9.62 -13.34
CA CYS A 71 -24.62 10.92 -13.31
C CYS A 71 -25.53 12.10 -13.70
N GLN A 72 -26.72 11.86 -14.26
CA GLN A 72 -27.74 12.91 -14.48
C GLN A 72 -28.47 13.32 -13.20
N VAL A 73 -28.26 12.63 -12.07
CA VAL A 73 -28.81 13.03 -10.77
C VAL A 73 -27.84 13.99 -10.09
N ALA A 74 -28.32 15.19 -9.76
CA ALA A 74 -27.51 16.21 -9.11
C ALA A 74 -26.89 15.68 -7.79
N GLY A 75 -25.56 15.65 -7.72
CA GLY A 75 -24.81 15.11 -6.58
C GLY A 75 -24.22 13.73 -6.81
N ILE A 76 -24.58 13.03 -7.88
CA ILE A 76 -23.94 11.79 -8.32
C ILE A 76 -22.82 12.12 -9.30
N LYS A 77 -21.61 11.70 -8.97
CA LYS A 77 -20.41 11.81 -9.81
C LYS A 77 -19.96 10.41 -10.21
N GLN A 78 -18.99 10.36 -11.13
CA GLN A 78 -18.42 9.11 -11.65
C GLN A 78 -18.04 8.11 -10.55
N ASN A 79 -17.51 8.57 -9.42
CA ASN A 79 -17.13 7.70 -8.30
C ASN A 79 -18.35 6.99 -7.67
N SER A 80 -19.44 7.69 -7.42
CA SER A 80 -20.67 7.12 -6.86
C SER A 80 -21.35 6.17 -7.84
N ALA A 81 -21.41 6.55 -9.14
CA ALA A 81 -21.94 5.68 -10.19
C ALA A 81 -21.10 4.39 -10.35
N THR A 82 -19.77 4.49 -10.23
CA THR A 82 -18.87 3.33 -10.29
C THR A 82 -19.08 2.39 -9.09
N LEU A 83 -19.28 2.94 -7.88
CA LEU A 83 -19.56 2.13 -6.70
C LEU A 83 -20.88 1.35 -6.83
N LEU A 84 -21.94 2.01 -7.32
CA LEU A 84 -23.23 1.37 -7.57
C LEU A 84 -23.10 0.23 -8.59
N ASN A 85 -22.43 0.48 -9.71
CA ASN A 85 -22.21 -0.54 -10.75
C ASN A 85 -21.34 -1.72 -10.25
N LEU A 86 -20.34 -1.44 -9.40
CA LEU A 86 -19.52 -2.48 -8.77
C LEU A 86 -20.36 -3.43 -7.92
N VAL A 87 -21.26 -2.90 -7.09
CA VAL A 87 -22.15 -3.73 -6.26
C VAL A 87 -23.11 -4.54 -7.13
N ALA A 88 -23.64 -3.97 -8.20
CA ALA A 88 -24.46 -4.69 -9.18
C ALA A 88 -23.69 -5.87 -9.82
N ALA A 89 -22.43 -5.66 -10.21
CA ALA A 89 -21.58 -6.71 -10.79
C ALA A 89 -21.30 -7.84 -9.80
N ILE A 90 -21.08 -7.52 -8.52
CA ILE A 90 -20.88 -8.52 -7.46
C ILE A 90 -22.17 -9.32 -7.23
N HIS A 91 -23.31 -8.63 -7.16
CA HIS A 91 -24.61 -9.29 -6.98
C HIS A 91 -24.92 -10.25 -8.13
N LYS A 92 -24.72 -9.82 -9.39
CA LYS A 92 -24.91 -10.65 -10.59
C LYS A 92 -23.99 -11.86 -10.64
N ARG A 93 -22.73 -11.73 -10.18
CA ARG A 93 -21.79 -12.85 -10.10
C ARG A 93 -22.26 -13.89 -9.07
N ASN A 94 -22.76 -13.45 -7.93
CA ASN A 94 -23.17 -14.37 -6.85
C ASN A 94 -24.51 -15.06 -7.16
N SER A 95 -25.42 -14.41 -7.89
CA SER A 95 -26.69 -15.01 -8.33
C SER A 95 -26.52 -16.00 -9.49
N SER A 96 -25.43 -15.91 -10.26
CA SER A 96 -25.10 -16.86 -11.34
C SER A 96 -24.29 -18.08 -10.87
N SER A 97 -23.91 -18.14 -9.58
CA SER A 97 -23.20 -19.29 -8.99
C SER A 97 -24.06 -20.00 -7.94
N ALA A 98 -24.90 -20.94 -8.37
CA ALA A 98 -25.49 -22.00 -7.55
C ALA A 98 -25.06 -23.39 -8.09
N PRO A 99 -25.02 -24.46 -7.28
CA PRO A 99 -23.93 -25.43 -7.27
C PRO A 99 -24.10 -26.57 -8.30
N ALA A 100 -23.04 -26.87 -9.05
CA ALA A 100 -22.93 -28.12 -9.80
C ALA A 100 -22.41 -29.23 -8.87
N THR A 101 -23.29 -30.15 -8.48
CA THR A 101 -22.95 -31.41 -7.82
C THR A 101 -22.71 -32.53 -8.84
N ALA A 102 -21.52 -33.14 -8.72
CA ALA A 102 -21.20 -34.57 -8.81
C ALA A 102 -21.08 -35.33 -10.15
N HIS A 103 -19.85 -35.87 -10.31
CA HIS A 103 -19.41 -37.18 -10.83
C HIS A 103 -19.20 -37.44 -12.36
N GLY A 104 -17.96 -37.85 -12.70
CA GLY A 104 -17.41 -38.16 -14.05
C GLY A 104 -17.62 -39.62 -14.51
N PRO A 105 -16.69 -40.31 -15.23
CA PRO A 105 -15.41 -39.90 -15.85
C PRO A 105 -15.12 -40.39 -17.31
N THR A 106 -14.32 -39.61 -18.08
CA THR A 106 -13.32 -39.98 -19.15
C THR A 106 -13.68 -40.91 -20.35
N PRO A 107 -12.79 -41.18 -21.34
CA PRO A 107 -12.27 -40.29 -22.41
C PRO A 107 -12.36 -40.94 -23.83
N LYS A 108 -12.35 -40.19 -24.95
CA LYS A 108 -11.95 -40.72 -26.28
C LYS A 108 -11.30 -39.67 -27.20
N SER A 109 -10.25 -40.12 -27.87
CA SER A 109 -9.45 -39.45 -28.91
C SER A 109 -10.18 -39.28 -30.24
N GLY A 110 -9.76 -38.32 -31.07
CA GLY A 110 -10.05 -38.33 -32.50
C GLY A 110 -9.34 -37.19 -33.25
N HIS A 111 -8.48 -37.57 -34.19
CA HIS A 111 -7.70 -36.72 -35.11
C HIS A 111 -8.55 -36.06 -36.22
N ALA A 112 -7.88 -35.16 -36.97
CA ALA A 112 -8.20 -34.58 -38.29
C ALA A 112 -9.15 -33.36 -38.31
N GLY A 113 -8.96 -32.31 -39.09
CA GLY A 113 -7.93 -31.97 -40.07
C GLY A 113 -8.04 -30.48 -40.44
N ARG A 114 -6.96 -29.92 -40.98
CA ARG A 114 -6.90 -28.58 -41.58
C ARG A 114 -7.09 -28.72 -43.09
N PRO A 115 -7.67 -27.74 -43.78
CA PRO A 115 -6.99 -27.20 -44.97
C PRO A 115 -6.94 -25.66 -45.01
N PRO A 116 -6.18 -25.09 -45.96
CA PRO A 116 -5.51 -23.79 -45.85
C PRO A 116 -6.14 -22.70 -46.72
N GLU A 117 -5.72 -21.44 -46.51
CA GLU A 117 -5.64 -20.33 -47.48
C GLU A 117 -5.38 -19.02 -46.68
N GLN A 118 -4.63 -18.00 -47.08
CA GLN A 118 -3.70 -17.75 -48.18
C GLN A 118 -2.92 -16.49 -47.71
N ARG A 119 -1.59 -16.54 -47.66
CA ARG A 119 -0.76 -15.36 -47.37
C ARG A 119 -0.52 -14.61 -48.67
N VAL A 120 -0.90 -13.34 -48.73
CA VAL A 120 -0.47 -12.45 -49.82
C VAL A 120 0.60 -11.50 -49.27
N LEU A 121 1.75 -11.56 -49.93
CA LEU A 121 3.00 -10.88 -49.63
C LEU A 121 3.12 -9.63 -50.53
N THR A 122 2.47 -8.55 -50.13
CA THR A 122 2.61 -7.19 -50.70
C THR A 122 2.04 -6.29 -49.60
N GLN A 123 2.79 -5.54 -48.81
CA GLN A 123 3.74 -4.51 -49.23
C GLN A 123 4.82 -4.36 -48.14
N LEU A 124 6.03 -4.82 -48.47
CA LEU A 124 7.25 -4.21 -47.95
C LEU A 124 7.52 -3.01 -48.85
N LEU A 125 7.44 -1.81 -48.27
CA LEU A 125 8.09 -0.54 -48.63
C LEU A 125 7.14 0.62 -48.31
N GLU A 126 7.14 1.05 -47.05
CA GLU A 126 6.98 2.45 -46.64
C GLU A 126 7.30 2.55 -45.14
N SER A 127 8.26 3.40 -44.80
CA SER A 127 8.62 3.83 -43.43
C SER A 127 8.53 5.36 -43.40
N PRO A 128 8.48 6.04 -42.24
CA PRO A 128 7.89 5.69 -40.94
C PRO A 128 6.95 6.83 -40.44
N THR A 129 5.73 6.52 -40.02
CA THR A 129 4.83 7.55 -39.45
C THR A 129 4.39 7.16 -38.04
N ALA A 130 4.87 7.97 -37.07
CA ALA A 130 4.35 8.20 -35.72
C ALA A 130 3.66 7.00 -35.03
N ALA A 131 4.42 6.31 -34.17
CA ALA A 131 3.86 5.32 -33.26
C ALA A 131 2.83 5.97 -32.31
N LYS A 132 1.59 5.48 -32.41
CA LYS A 132 0.48 5.73 -31.48
C LYS A 132 0.87 5.32 -30.05
N PRO A 133 0.35 6.01 -29.01
CA PRO A 133 0.62 5.66 -27.62
C PRO A 133 0.18 4.22 -27.32
N GLN A 134 1.09 3.44 -26.74
CA GLN A 134 0.80 2.10 -26.23
C GLN A 134 -0.31 2.18 -25.17
N PRO A 135 -1.27 1.24 -25.16
CA PRO A 135 -2.28 1.19 -24.10
C PRO A 135 -1.57 0.93 -22.75
N PRO A 136 -1.97 1.62 -21.67
CA PRO A 136 -1.37 1.43 -20.37
C PRO A 136 -1.53 -0.02 -19.92
N LEU A 137 -0.44 -0.60 -19.42
CA LEU A 137 -0.41 -1.91 -18.77
C LEU A 137 -1.60 -2.05 -17.79
N PRO A 138 -2.21 -3.24 -17.70
CA PRO A 138 -3.37 -3.46 -16.86
C PRO A 138 -3.04 -3.07 -15.42
N ARG A 139 -3.75 -2.06 -14.90
CA ARG A 139 -3.65 -1.61 -13.51
C ARG A 139 -3.93 -2.81 -12.61
N HIS A 140 -2.88 -3.36 -12.00
CA HIS A 140 -3.01 -4.38 -10.97
C HIS A 140 -3.93 -3.83 -9.87
N ARG A 141 -5.09 -4.46 -9.70
CA ARG A 141 -6.03 -4.14 -8.64
C ARG A 141 -5.29 -4.30 -7.31
N LYS A 142 -5.19 -3.22 -6.53
CA LYS A 142 -4.69 -3.24 -5.14
C LYS A 142 -5.28 -4.46 -4.41
N PRO A 143 -4.51 -5.48 -4.04
CA PRO A 143 -5.03 -6.51 -3.17
C PRO A 143 -5.39 -5.83 -1.85
N ALA A 144 -6.66 -5.95 -1.44
CA ALA A 144 -7.12 -5.44 -0.16
C ALA A 144 -6.20 -6.00 0.94
N SER A 145 -5.44 -5.13 1.61
CA SER A 145 -4.60 -5.52 2.74
C SER A 145 -5.51 -6.13 3.80
N ARG A 146 -5.47 -7.46 3.93
CA ARG A 146 -6.08 -8.19 5.04
C ARG A 146 -5.25 -7.91 6.29
N TYR A 147 -5.38 -6.72 6.86
CA TYR A 147 -4.86 -6.44 8.20
C TYR A 147 -5.57 -7.40 9.16
N GLY A 148 -4.80 -8.28 9.80
CA GLY A 148 -5.32 -9.23 10.80
C GLY A 148 -5.71 -8.49 12.08
N SER A 149 -5.41 -9.09 13.24
CA SER A 149 -5.63 -8.52 14.59
C SER A 149 -4.94 -7.17 14.88
N GLY A 150 -4.32 -6.52 13.88
CA GLY A 150 -3.53 -5.30 14.02
C GLY A 150 -2.15 -5.50 14.65
N LEU A 151 -1.89 -6.68 15.22
CA LEU A 151 -0.61 -7.09 15.82
C LEU A 151 0.13 -8.06 14.89
N PHE A 152 1.46 -8.08 15.00
CA PHE A 152 2.30 -9.05 14.29
C PHE A 152 3.28 -9.74 15.25
N GLY A 153 3.35 -11.08 15.19
CA GLY A 153 4.21 -11.87 16.08
C GLY A 153 5.57 -12.29 15.47
N LYS A 154 5.83 -11.96 14.20
CA LYS A 154 7.08 -12.31 13.52
C LYS A 154 7.65 -11.09 12.81
N ALA A 155 8.92 -10.77 13.06
CA ALA A 155 9.63 -9.65 12.45
C ALA A 155 10.07 -9.94 11.01
N VAL A 156 10.89 -10.97 10.80
CA VAL A 156 11.49 -11.39 9.51
C VAL A 156 12.14 -10.28 8.66
N LEU A 157 12.39 -9.09 9.25
CA LEU A 157 12.97 -7.96 8.52
C LEU A 157 14.45 -8.19 8.21
N LYS A 158 15.20 -8.82 9.13
CA LYS A 158 16.60 -9.19 8.91
C LYS A 158 16.73 -10.12 7.71
N GLU A 159 15.91 -11.17 7.66
CA GLU A 159 15.86 -12.10 6.54
C GLU A 159 15.47 -11.41 5.23
N ALA A 160 14.52 -10.46 5.27
CA ALA A 160 14.15 -9.68 4.10
C ALA A 160 15.35 -8.87 3.56
N ILE A 161 16.08 -8.16 4.44
CA ILE A 161 17.27 -7.38 4.09
C ILE A 161 18.34 -8.29 3.45
N ASP A 162 18.57 -9.47 4.03
CA ASP A 162 19.61 -10.41 3.57
C ASP A 162 19.26 -11.10 2.24
N MET A 163 17.98 -11.22 1.91
CA MET A 163 17.49 -11.94 0.72
C MET A 163 17.13 -11.03 -0.45
N LEU A 164 16.71 -9.78 -0.21
CA LEU A 164 16.29 -8.84 -1.26
C LEU A 164 17.33 -8.66 -2.38
N PRO A 165 18.64 -8.49 -2.10
CA PRO A 165 19.66 -8.36 -3.15
C PRO A 165 19.80 -9.61 -4.02
N LYS A 166 19.38 -10.78 -3.51
CA LYS A 166 19.55 -12.09 -4.15
C LYS A 166 18.31 -12.55 -4.92
N LEU A 167 17.20 -11.81 -4.84
CA LEU A 167 15.96 -12.19 -5.50
C LEU A 167 16.14 -12.29 -7.03
N PRO A 168 15.42 -13.22 -7.69
CA PRO A 168 15.42 -13.33 -9.13
C PRO A 168 14.90 -12.03 -9.78
N ASP A 169 15.26 -11.82 -11.04
CA ASP A 169 14.71 -10.71 -11.82
C ASP A 169 13.34 -11.08 -12.39
N SER A 170 12.35 -11.11 -11.51
CA SER A 170 10.97 -11.46 -11.83
C SER A 170 10.04 -10.54 -11.04
N ASP A 171 8.94 -10.13 -11.66
CA ASP A 171 7.83 -9.42 -11.00
C ASP A 171 6.84 -10.38 -10.31
N SER A 172 7.00 -11.69 -10.52
CA SER A 172 6.18 -12.74 -9.91
C SER A 172 6.47 -12.91 -8.42
N LEU A 173 5.42 -12.78 -7.60
CA LEU A 173 5.49 -13.12 -6.19
C LEU A 173 5.58 -14.63 -5.95
N ASP A 174 5.12 -15.47 -6.87
CA ASP A 174 5.27 -16.92 -6.75
C ASP A 174 6.74 -17.31 -6.90
N ASP A 175 7.44 -16.76 -7.89
CA ASP A 175 8.88 -16.99 -8.09
C ASP A 175 9.68 -16.47 -6.89
N THR A 176 9.33 -15.28 -6.42
CA THR A 176 9.93 -14.69 -5.22
C THR A 176 9.71 -15.58 -3.99
N ARG A 177 8.50 -16.09 -3.77
CA ARG A 177 8.19 -17.00 -2.66
C ARG A 177 8.92 -18.33 -2.79
N ALA A 178 9.00 -18.90 -3.98
CA ALA A 178 9.73 -20.14 -4.26
C ALA A 178 11.23 -19.98 -3.97
N PHE A 179 11.82 -18.86 -4.41
CA PHE A 179 13.20 -18.51 -4.11
C PHE A 179 13.43 -18.40 -2.60
N LEU A 180 12.61 -17.62 -1.89
CA LEU A 180 12.72 -17.44 -0.45
C LEU A 180 12.58 -18.77 0.31
N ARG A 181 11.60 -19.62 -0.07
CA ARG A 181 11.40 -20.94 0.53
C ARG A 181 12.63 -21.85 0.44
N SER A 182 13.45 -21.67 -0.59
CA SER A 182 14.62 -22.49 -0.86
C SER A 182 15.91 -21.94 -0.21
N ASN A 183 15.94 -20.63 0.10
CA ASN A 183 17.16 -19.94 0.53
C ASN A 183 17.12 -19.40 1.97
N LEU A 184 15.97 -19.43 2.65
CA LEU A 184 15.88 -19.05 4.06
C LEU A 184 16.56 -20.07 4.98
N HIS A 185 17.23 -19.59 6.03
CA HIS A 185 18.04 -20.40 6.95
C HIS A 185 17.26 -21.38 7.83
N PHE A 186 15.92 -21.25 7.93
CA PHE A 186 15.10 -22.10 8.80
C PHE A 186 15.07 -23.56 8.32
N SER A 187 15.28 -24.53 9.21
CA SER A 187 15.31 -25.96 8.85
C SER A 187 13.95 -26.52 8.41
N ALA A 188 12.86 -26.08 9.05
CA ALA A 188 11.51 -26.60 8.76
C ALA A 188 10.89 -25.91 7.52
N GLU A 189 10.42 -26.71 6.56
CA GLU A 189 9.85 -26.18 5.32
C GLU A 189 8.61 -25.31 5.56
N GLN A 190 7.70 -25.74 6.44
CA GLN A 190 6.51 -24.93 6.80
C GLN A 190 6.89 -23.57 7.39
N THR A 191 8.00 -23.48 8.12
CA THR A 191 8.50 -22.20 8.64
C THR A 191 9.05 -21.34 7.52
N ARG A 192 9.85 -21.91 6.60
CA ARG A 192 10.30 -21.19 5.39
C ARG A 192 9.12 -20.69 4.55
N GLN A 193 8.07 -21.49 4.39
CA GLN A 193 6.85 -21.10 3.66
C GLN A 193 6.14 -19.91 4.31
N ARG A 194 5.94 -19.94 5.63
CA ARG A 194 5.33 -18.81 6.37
C ARG A 194 6.19 -17.56 6.31
N CYS A 195 7.50 -17.69 6.53
CA CYS A 195 8.44 -16.55 6.49
C CYS A 195 8.52 -15.94 5.08
N ALA A 196 8.56 -16.77 4.02
CA ALA A 196 8.51 -16.28 2.64
C ALA A 196 7.24 -15.45 2.40
N ALA A 197 6.07 -15.92 2.84
CA ALA A 197 4.81 -15.19 2.72
C ALA A 197 4.83 -13.85 3.50
N TYR A 198 5.38 -13.84 4.72
CA TYR A 198 5.52 -12.61 5.51
C TYR A 198 6.44 -11.59 4.83
N ILE A 199 7.60 -12.03 4.32
CA ILE A 199 8.55 -11.16 3.61
C ILE A 199 7.89 -10.58 2.37
N THR A 200 7.28 -11.40 1.52
CA THR A 200 6.66 -10.89 0.28
C THR A 200 5.52 -9.92 0.57
N ARG A 201 4.67 -10.21 1.55
CA ARG A 201 3.57 -9.32 1.92
C ARG A 201 4.06 -7.93 2.36
N ARG A 202 5.19 -7.89 3.09
CA ARG A 202 5.70 -6.65 3.68
C ARG A 202 6.57 -5.84 2.72
N MET A 203 7.39 -6.51 1.91
CA MET A 203 8.25 -5.83 0.95
C MET A 203 7.47 -5.43 -0.31
N PHE A 204 6.44 -6.20 -0.68
CA PHE A 204 5.68 -6.06 -1.92
C PHE A 204 4.15 -6.04 -1.66
N PRO A 205 3.64 -5.01 -0.96
CA PRO A 205 2.23 -4.95 -0.56
C PRO A 205 1.25 -4.85 -1.74
N GLU A 206 1.70 -4.35 -2.90
CA GLU A 206 0.88 -4.20 -4.10
C GLU A 206 0.67 -5.51 -4.87
N GLY A 207 1.24 -6.63 -4.40
CA GLY A 207 1.05 -7.94 -5.03
C GLY A 207 1.99 -8.24 -6.19
N ILE A 208 2.97 -7.38 -6.46
CA ILE A 208 4.01 -7.55 -7.49
C ILE A 208 5.40 -7.36 -6.88
N ALA A 209 6.38 -8.16 -7.30
CA ALA A 209 7.77 -7.99 -6.91
C ALA A 209 8.37 -6.78 -7.67
N ASP A 210 8.10 -5.57 -7.18
CA ASP A 210 8.43 -4.33 -7.88
C ASP A 210 9.94 -4.21 -8.17
N ALA A 211 10.25 -3.88 -9.43
CA ALA A 211 11.62 -3.73 -9.91
C ALA A 211 12.41 -2.66 -9.13
N PRO A 212 11.84 -1.49 -8.76
CA PRO A 212 12.59 -0.49 -8.01
C PRO A 212 13.19 -1.01 -6.70
N LEU A 213 12.43 -1.72 -5.86
CA LEU A 213 12.97 -2.27 -4.62
C LEU A 213 14.05 -3.34 -4.90
N ARG A 214 13.82 -4.24 -5.85
CA ARG A 214 14.79 -5.29 -6.21
C ARG A 214 16.10 -4.71 -6.74
N HIS A 215 16.02 -3.73 -7.64
CA HIS A 215 17.18 -3.07 -8.23
C HIS A 215 17.93 -2.23 -7.20
N PHE A 216 17.22 -1.52 -6.31
CA PHE A 216 17.85 -0.80 -5.20
C PHE A 216 18.60 -1.76 -4.28
N ALA A 217 18.00 -2.89 -3.91
CA ALA A 217 18.66 -3.88 -3.07
C ALA A 217 19.94 -4.47 -3.69
N ARG A 218 19.95 -4.68 -5.01
CA ARG A 218 21.15 -5.12 -5.75
C ARG A 218 22.22 -4.04 -5.84
N ALA A 219 21.84 -2.77 -5.92
CA ALA A 219 22.78 -1.64 -5.98
C ALA A 219 23.40 -1.31 -4.61
N PHE A 220 22.68 -1.61 -3.51
CA PHE A 220 23.09 -1.30 -2.15
C PHE A 220 23.09 -2.54 -1.23
N PRO A 221 23.82 -3.62 -1.57
CA PRO A 221 23.81 -4.85 -0.79
C PRO A 221 24.46 -4.63 0.58
N ALA A 222 23.89 -5.21 1.64
CA ALA A 222 24.38 -5.13 3.02
C ALA A 222 24.60 -3.70 3.55
N SER A 223 23.98 -2.69 2.94
CA SER A 223 24.17 -1.29 3.28
C SER A 223 23.12 -0.80 4.29
N THR A 224 23.36 0.35 4.90
CA THR A 224 22.35 0.92 5.81
C THR A 224 21.19 1.56 5.03
N GLU A 225 21.44 2.00 3.81
CA GLU A 225 20.43 2.50 2.89
C GLU A 225 19.39 1.43 2.56
N LEU A 226 19.84 0.19 2.31
CA LEU A 226 18.92 -0.93 2.14
C LEU A 226 18.13 -1.22 3.42
N ARG A 227 18.78 -1.17 4.60
CA ARG A 227 18.09 -1.33 5.88
C ARG A 227 16.99 -0.29 6.07
N ASP A 228 17.28 0.98 5.77
CA ASP A 228 16.32 2.09 5.85
C ASP A 228 15.12 1.84 4.92
N VAL A 229 15.37 1.44 3.66
CA VAL A 229 14.31 1.17 2.67
C VAL A 229 13.46 -0.04 3.07
N CYS A 230 14.07 -1.13 3.53
CA CYS A 230 13.35 -2.30 4.00
C CYS A 230 12.50 -1.98 5.24
N TYR A 231 13.05 -1.21 6.19
CA TYR A 231 12.32 -0.77 7.37
C TYR A 231 11.15 0.15 6.99
N TYR A 232 11.34 1.08 6.06
CA TYR A 232 10.27 1.90 5.51
C TYR A 232 9.15 1.03 4.89
N ARG A 233 9.48 0.05 4.05
CA ARG A 233 8.50 -0.88 3.45
C ARG A 233 7.77 -1.68 4.53
N PHE A 234 8.48 -2.11 5.58
CA PHE A 234 7.88 -2.74 6.74
C PHE A 234 6.86 -1.81 7.43
N CYS A 235 7.23 -0.57 7.73
CA CYS A 235 6.33 0.42 8.35
C CYS A 235 5.09 0.71 7.49
N LYS A 236 5.24 0.75 6.17
CA LYS A 236 4.14 0.93 5.22
C LYS A 236 3.17 -0.26 5.22
N ALA A 237 3.70 -1.48 5.36
CA ALA A 237 2.92 -2.71 5.41
C ALA A 237 2.35 -3.04 6.80
N GLU A 238 2.91 -2.47 7.87
CA GLU A 238 2.53 -2.71 9.27
C GLU A 238 2.29 -1.37 9.99
N PRO A 239 1.10 -0.74 9.86
CA PRO A 239 0.77 0.58 10.42
C PRO A 239 0.90 0.69 11.94
N LEU A 240 0.98 -0.44 12.65
CA LEU A 240 1.31 -0.47 14.07
C LEU A 240 2.70 0.13 14.33
N MET A 241 3.68 -0.10 13.45
CA MET A 241 5.04 0.40 13.66
C MET A 241 5.10 1.93 13.72
N PRO A 242 4.61 2.69 12.73
CA PRO A 242 4.53 4.15 12.86
C PRO A 242 3.80 4.62 14.11
N ALA A 243 2.73 3.94 14.52
CA ALA A 243 2.01 4.29 15.74
C ALA A 243 2.88 4.08 17.01
N VAL A 244 3.65 3.00 17.08
CA VAL A 244 4.60 2.76 18.18
C VAL A 244 5.73 3.79 18.14
N ILE A 245 6.27 4.13 16.97
CA ILE A 245 7.31 5.16 16.87
C ILE A 245 6.79 6.50 17.39
N SER A 246 5.67 6.99 16.87
CA SER A 246 5.15 8.31 17.21
C SER A 246 4.68 8.44 18.65
N ASN A 247 4.07 7.40 19.22
CA ASN A 247 3.49 7.48 20.57
C ASN A 247 4.44 7.00 21.68
N VAL A 248 5.50 6.26 21.33
CA VAL A 248 6.38 5.64 22.33
C VAL A 248 7.84 6.06 22.16
N LEU A 249 8.42 5.93 20.96
CA LEU A 249 9.84 6.22 20.74
C LEU A 249 10.12 7.72 20.62
N LEU A 250 9.42 8.46 19.76
CA LEU A 250 9.65 9.90 19.56
C LEU A 250 9.53 10.70 20.88
N PRO A 251 8.52 10.45 21.75
CA PRO A 251 8.45 11.13 23.04
C PRO A 251 9.61 10.81 24.00
N ALA A 252 10.34 9.71 23.79
CA ALA A 252 11.52 9.34 24.56
C ALA A 252 12.85 9.65 23.84
N LEU A 253 12.81 10.28 22.66
CA LEU A 253 14.01 10.51 21.84
C LEU A 253 15.08 11.32 22.59
N GLY A 254 14.67 12.33 23.36
CA GLY A 254 15.58 13.14 24.18
C GLY A 254 16.27 12.38 25.32
N LEU A 255 15.70 11.26 25.76
CA LEU A 255 16.32 10.40 26.78
C LEU A 255 17.33 9.41 26.18
N GLY A 256 17.22 9.13 24.87
CA GLY A 256 18.07 8.19 24.14
C GLY A 256 17.91 6.72 24.51
N ARG A 257 17.10 6.39 25.52
CA ARG A 257 16.85 5.03 25.99
C ARG A 257 15.48 4.88 26.63
N MET A 258 14.90 3.68 26.56
CA MET A 258 13.67 3.35 27.28
C MET A 258 13.55 1.86 27.59
N ARG A 259 12.77 1.51 28.62
CA ARG A 259 12.43 0.11 28.93
C ARG A 259 11.51 -0.47 27.85
N ARG A 260 11.71 -1.74 27.49
CA ARG A 260 10.84 -2.47 26.55
C ARG A 260 9.38 -2.53 27.02
N GLU A 261 9.19 -2.54 28.34
CA GLU A 261 7.88 -2.51 29.00
C GLU A 261 6.99 -1.36 28.55
N ARG A 262 7.56 -0.21 28.17
CA ARG A 262 6.79 0.93 27.69
C ARG A 262 6.04 0.62 26.38
N ILE A 263 6.64 -0.20 25.50
CA ILE A 263 5.97 -0.71 24.30
C ILE A 263 4.84 -1.66 24.71
N ALA A 264 5.10 -2.55 25.68
CA ALA A 264 4.09 -3.48 26.18
C ALA A 264 2.87 -2.74 26.75
N GLN A 265 3.08 -1.73 27.60
CA GLN A 265 2.03 -0.90 28.18
C GLN A 265 1.20 -0.20 27.08
N TYR A 266 1.85 0.39 26.07
CA TYR A 266 1.15 0.99 24.93
C TYR A 266 0.28 -0.03 24.18
N LEU A 267 0.81 -1.23 23.92
CA LEU A 267 0.08 -2.27 23.22
C LEU A 267 -1.05 -2.88 24.06
N GLN A 268 -0.87 -3.06 25.36
CA GLN A 268 -1.91 -3.54 26.28
C GLN A 268 -3.06 -2.54 26.36
N HIS A 269 -2.74 -1.24 26.45
CA HIS A 269 -3.77 -0.21 26.43
C HIS A 269 -4.55 -0.19 25.09
N LYS A 270 -3.86 -0.37 23.96
CA LYS A 270 -4.48 -0.36 22.63
C LYS A 270 -5.21 -1.67 22.28
N PHE A 271 -4.77 -2.79 22.85
CA PHE A 271 -5.28 -4.14 22.57
C PHE A 271 -5.44 -4.95 23.88
N PRO A 272 -6.37 -4.54 24.78
CA PRO A 272 -6.44 -5.06 26.15
C PRO A 272 -6.71 -6.57 26.25
N GLU A 273 -7.45 -7.14 25.30
CA GLU A 273 -7.82 -8.56 25.31
C GLU A 273 -6.83 -9.45 24.55
N SER A 274 -5.78 -8.88 23.97
CA SER A 274 -4.89 -9.64 23.09
C SER A 274 -3.83 -10.42 23.87
N LYS A 275 -3.85 -11.74 23.71
CA LYS A 275 -2.78 -12.63 24.22
C LYS A 275 -1.47 -12.53 23.41
N ALA A 276 -1.49 -11.87 22.25
CA ALA A 276 -0.34 -11.77 21.35
C ALA A 276 0.57 -10.56 21.62
N VAL A 277 0.32 -9.78 22.67
CA VAL A 277 1.09 -8.56 22.97
C VAL A 277 2.57 -8.87 23.20
N SER A 278 2.89 -9.89 23.99
CA SER A 278 4.29 -10.23 24.32
C SER A 278 5.11 -10.58 23.07
N ASP A 279 4.54 -11.41 22.19
CA ASP A 279 5.15 -11.78 20.92
C ASP A 279 5.31 -10.54 20.02
N CYS A 280 4.33 -9.65 20.01
CA CYS A 280 4.39 -8.41 19.25
C CYS A 280 5.47 -7.45 19.76
N VAL A 281 5.64 -7.31 21.09
CA VAL A 281 6.73 -6.51 21.67
C VAL A 281 8.08 -7.06 21.22
N THR A 282 8.25 -8.37 21.27
CA THR A 282 9.49 -9.03 20.82
C THR A 282 9.74 -8.75 19.34
N ALA A 283 8.73 -8.96 18.49
CA ALA A 283 8.83 -8.70 17.06
C ALA A 283 9.12 -7.23 16.75
N ILE A 284 8.50 -6.27 17.45
CA ILE A 284 8.77 -4.83 17.29
C ILE A 284 10.25 -4.54 17.60
N VAL A 285 10.77 -5.06 18.71
CA VAL A 285 12.17 -4.82 19.08
C VAL A 285 13.13 -5.46 18.06
N GLU A 286 12.84 -6.66 17.57
CA GLU A 286 13.61 -7.29 16.49
C GLU A 286 13.60 -6.44 15.21
N VAL A 287 12.46 -5.87 14.83
CA VAL A 287 12.32 -4.98 13.67
C VAL A 287 13.15 -3.70 13.87
N LEU A 288 13.08 -3.07 15.05
CA LEU A 288 13.86 -1.87 15.37
C LEU A 288 15.37 -2.14 15.28
N VAL A 289 15.82 -3.29 15.78
CA VAL A 289 17.23 -3.69 15.71
C VAL A 289 17.66 -4.01 14.28
N ALA A 290 16.86 -4.80 13.54
CA ALA A 290 17.15 -5.16 12.16
C ALA A 290 17.20 -3.94 11.22
N GLY A 291 16.30 -2.97 11.41
CA GLY A 291 16.29 -1.70 10.69
C GLY A 291 17.39 -0.72 11.11
N GLY A 292 18.16 -1.02 12.16
CA GLY A 292 19.17 -0.12 12.71
C GLY A 292 18.57 1.16 13.31
N ILE A 293 17.33 1.08 13.80
CA ILE A 293 16.60 2.18 14.45
C ILE A 293 16.96 2.26 15.93
N ALA A 294 17.14 1.10 16.58
CA ALA A 294 17.53 1.00 17.97
C ALA A 294 18.53 -0.15 18.18
N SER A 295 19.31 -0.06 19.25
CA SER A 295 19.96 -1.23 19.86
C SER A 295 19.11 -1.70 21.04
N ALA A 296 19.23 -2.97 21.42
CA ALA A 296 18.41 -3.53 22.48
C ALA A 296 19.16 -4.58 23.30
N ASP A 297 18.97 -4.55 24.62
CA ASP A 297 19.31 -5.62 25.54
C ASP A 297 18.02 -6.26 26.08
N ARG A 298 18.10 -7.21 27.03
CA ARG A 298 16.91 -7.92 27.55
C ARG A 298 15.84 -7.01 28.17
N LYS A 299 16.20 -5.83 28.69
CA LYS A 299 15.31 -4.96 29.49
C LYS A 299 14.97 -3.64 28.79
N GLN A 300 15.90 -3.09 28.01
CA GLN A 300 15.79 -1.74 27.45
C GLN A 300 16.21 -1.72 25.98
N ILE A 301 15.82 -0.62 25.33
CA ILE A 301 16.29 -0.24 24.00
C ILE A 301 16.95 1.14 24.08
N THR A 302 17.93 1.37 23.23
CA THR A 302 18.69 2.62 23.11
C THR A 302 18.65 3.08 21.66
N PHE A 303 18.33 4.35 21.44
CA PHE A 303 18.11 4.93 20.11
C PHE A 303 18.36 6.44 20.13
N ALA A 304 18.63 7.03 18.97
CA ALA A 304 18.89 8.46 18.82
C ALA A 304 18.42 8.94 17.45
N ALA A 305 18.36 10.26 17.27
CA ALA A 305 18.07 10.85 15.97
C ALA A 305 19.12 10.42 14.93
N ARG A 306 18.68 9.85 13.81
CA ARG A 306 19.57 9.22 12.82
C ARG A 306 19.98 10.22 11.73
N PRO A 307 21.20 10.13 11.18
CA PRO A 307 21.56 10.87 10.00
C PRO A 307 20.74 10.38 8.79
N ILE A 308 20.53 11.25 7.82
CA ILE A 308 19.79 10.95 6.59
C ILE A 308 20.81 10.67 5.49
N ARG A 309 20.67 9.52 4.82
CA ARG A 309 21.55 9.14 3.70
C ARG A 309 20.83 9.40 2.38
N ASN A 310 21.54 9.98 1.42
CA ASN A 310 20.94 10.46 0.18
C ASN A 310 20.20 9.35 -0.59
N ALA A 311 20.78 8.16 -0.74
CA ALA A 311 20.15 7.11 -1.53
C ALA A 311 18.87 6.54 -0.89
N SER A 312 18.88 6.24 0.42
CA SER A 312 17.64 5.78 1.10
C SER A 312 16.60 6.87 1.20
N PHE A 313 17.00 8.10 1.51
CA PHE A 313 16.08 9.23 1.56
C PHE A 313 15.44 9.51 0.21
N ALA A 314 16.22 9.53 -0.87
CA ALA A 314 15.69 9.71 -2.21
C ALA A 314 14.70 8.60 -2.57
N PHE A 315 15.04 7.33 -2.30
CA PHE A 315 14.14 6.20 -2.56
C PHE A 315 12.81 6.36 -1.83
N ILE A 316 12.86 6.69 -0.53
CA ILE A 316 11.66 6.80 0.32
C ILE A 316 10.84 8.03 -0.09
N LEU A 317 11.48 9.16 -0.37
CA LEU A 317 10.83 10.37 -0.84
C LEU A 317 10.07 10.12 -2.15
N HIS A 318 10.70 9.48 -3.14
CA HIS A 318 10.04 9.14 -4.42
C HIS A 318 9.04 7.97 -4.28
N SER A 319 9.06 7.21 -3.19
CA SER A 319 8.03 6.20 -2.90
C SER A 319 6.77 6.81 -2.28
N GLU A 320 6.92 7.93 -1.54
CA GLU A 320 5.82 8.66 -0.91
C GLU A 320 5.23 9.73 -1.86
N PHE A 321 6.03 10.24 -2.77
CA PHE A 321 5.66 11.21 -3.81
C PHE A 321 6.00 10.62 -5.19
N PRO A 322 5.18 9.68 -5.71
CA PRO A 322 5.57 8.83 -6.84
C PRO A 322 5.56 9.53 -8.19
N GLU A 323 4.81 10.62 -8.34
CA GLU A 323 4.72 11.36 -9.59
C GLU A 323 5.82 12.43 -9.66
N PRO A 324 6.46 12.64 -10.81
CA PRO A 324 7.28 13.83 -11.02
C PRO A 324 6.42 15.09 -10.84
N GLY A 325 6.91 16.06 -10.06
CA GLY A 325 6.10 17.24 -9.73
C GLY A 325 6.65 18.05 -8.56
N MET A 326 5.91 19.11 -8.21
CA MET A 326 6.22 19.99 -7.09
C MET A 326 5.43 19.56 -5.85
N TYR A 327 6.12 19.46 -4.72
CA TYR A 327 5.57 19.03 -3.45
C TYR A 327 5.99 19.98 -2.33
N GLU A 328 5.11 20.18 -1.37
CA GLU A 328 5.40 20.98 -0.17
C GLU A 328 6.38 20.24 0.74
N VAL A 329 7.41 20.94 1.21
CA VAL A 329 8.41 20.40 2.14
C VAL A 329 7.75 19.92 3.43
N GLY A 330 6.75 20.65 3.94
CA GLY A 330 6.01 20.28 5.15
C GLY A 330 5.34 18.90 5.06
N LYS A 331 4.96 18.44 3.86
CA LYS A 331 4.41 17.08 3.66
C LYS A 331 5.47 15.99 3.90
N ALA A 332 6.74 16.25 3.61
CA ALA A 332 7.83 15.32 3.92
C ALA A 332 8.19 15.38 5.41
N GLU A 333 8.27 16.59 5.99
CA GLU A 333 8.60 16.81 7.41
C GLU A 333 7.60 16.17 8.38
N THR A 334 6.31 16.19 8.02
CA THR A 334 5.23 15.65 8.85
C THR A 334 4.85 14.20 8.50
N ASN A 335 5.51 13.58 7.52
CA ASN A 335 5.17 12.23 7.09
C ASN A 335 5.52 11.18 8.18
N PRO A 336 4.53 10.41 8.69
CA PRO A 336 4.76 9.42 9.74
C PRO A 336 5.74 8.29 9.37
N LEU A 337 5.86 7.97 8.08
CA LEU A 337 6.79 6.94 7.60
C LEU A 337 8.24 7.44 7.59
N LEU A 338 8.46 8.73 7.28
CA LEU A 338 9.80 9.34 7.38
C LEU A 338 10.20 9.52 8.85
N SER A 339 9.29 9.99 9.71
CA SER A 339 9.56 10.11 11.14
C SER A 339 9.80 8.75 11.81
N SER A 340 9.24 7.66 11.27
CA SER A 340 9.50 6.29 11.73
C SER A 340 10.97 5.89 11.66
N LEU A 341 11.78 6.53 10.80
CA LEU A 341 13.22 6.32 10.68
C LEU A 341 14.05 7.13 11.68
N LEU A 342 13.39 7.86 12.59
CA LEU A 342 13.99 8.81 13.54
C LEU A 342 14.77 9.93 12.85
N TRP A 343 14.29 10.33 11.67
CA TRP A 343 14.72 11.52 10.95
C TRP A 343 13.91 12.72 11.44
N THR A 344 14.59 13.75 11.93
CA THR A 344 13.92 14.93 12.50
C THR A 344 13.55 15.91 11.38
N PRO A 345 12.48 16.72 11.54
CA PRO A 345 12.07 17.70 10.54
C PRO A 345 13.19 18.61 10.04
N GLU A 346 14.05 19.08 10.95
CA GLU A 346 15.16 19.99 10.62
C GLU A 346 16.18 19.32 9.68
N ARG A 347 16.38 18.01 9.83
CA ARG A 347 17.27 17.23 8.97
C ARG A 347 16.64 16.94 7.60
N ILE A 348 15.31 16.84 7.51
CA ILE A 348 14.62 16.62 6.24
C ILE A 348 14.93 17.74 5.25
N LEU A 349 14.82 19.00 5.69
CA LEU A 349 15.12 20.14 4.82
C LEU A 349 16.58 20.13 4.35
N ALA A 350 17.53 19.92 5.26
CA ALA A 350 18.95 19.81 4.91
C ALA A 350 19.19 18.68 3.89
N ALA A 351 18.59 17.51 4.10
CA ALA A 351 18.71 16.39 3.19
C ALA A 351 18.08 16.65 1.82
N LEU A 352 16.99 17.42 1.73
CA LEU A 352 16.45 17.84 0.43
C LEU A 352 17.45 18.70 -0.35
N TYR A 353 18.13 19.64 0.32
CA TYR A 353 19.19 20.43 -0.32
C TYR A 353 20.34 19.54 -0.81
N GLU A 354 20.74 18.54 -0.03
CA GLU A 354 21.74 17.56 -0.47
C GLU A 354 21.28 16.78 -1.70
N LEU A 355 20.03 16.28 -1.71
CA LEU A 355 19.47 15.60 -2.89
C LEU A 355 19.48 16.50 -4.13
N ARG A 356 19.23 17.81 -3.98
CA ARG A 356 19.29 18.75 -5.10
C ARG A 356 20.72 18.90 -5.60
N ASN A 357 21.69 19.04 -4.69
CA ASN A 357 23.09 19.24 -5.03
C ASN A 357 23.67 18.03 -5.79
N VAL A 358 23.25 16.81 -5.43
CA VAL A 358 23.62 15.58 -6.18
C VAL A 358 22.69 15.27 -7.36
N GLY A 359 21.75 16.17 -7.69
CA GLY A 359 20.88 16.04 -8.86
C GLY A 359 19.81 14.95 -8.76
N LEU A 360 19.48 14.47 -7.57
CA LEU A 360 18.41 13.50 -7.32
C LEU A 360 17.02 14.15 -7.25
N ILE A 361 16.96 15.45 -6.97
CA ILE A 361 15.77 16.30 -7.17
C ILE A 361 16.15 17.51 -8.04
N SER A 362 15.19 18.17 -8.67
CA SER A 362 15.48 19.25 -9.63
C SER A 362 15.66 20.61 -8.99
N LYS A 363 14.79 20.99 -8.04
CA LYS A 363 14.86 22.30 -7.37
C LYS A 363 14.20 22.28 -5.99
N ILE A 364 14.57 23.27 -5.19
CA ILE A 364 13.86 23.69 -3.98
C ILE A 364 13.53 25.18 -4.16
N SER A 365 12.27 25.55 -3.95
CA SER A 365 11.77 26.91 -4.11
C SER A 365 10.89 27.30 -2.93
N GLU A 366 10.75 28.60 -2.69
CA GLU A 366 9.82 29.15 -1.71
C GLU A 366 8.91 30.12 -2.46
N ILE A 367 7.60 29.85 -2.46
CA ILE A 367 6.58 30.66 -3.12
C ILE A 367 5.48 30.90 -2.09
N ASP A 368 5.10 32.16 -1.87
CA ASP A 368 4.08 32.56 -0.90
C ASP A 368 4.32 31.98 0.52
N SER A 369 5.58 32.00 0.97
CA SER A 369 6.04 31.42 2.25
C SER A 369 5.89 29.90 2.37
N ILE A 370 5.56 29.20 1.28
CA ILE A 370 5.49 27.75 1.21
C ILE A 370 6.74 27.23 0.53
N ARG A 371 7.55 26.48 1.29
CA ARG A 371 8.71 25.76 0.73
C ARG A 371 8.25 24.52 -0.03
N GLN A 372 8.82 24.36 -1.21
CA GLN A 372 8.51 23.26 -2.13
C GLN A 372 9.80 22.64 -2.67
N PHE A 373 9.76 21.34 -2.91
CA PHE A 373 10.78 20.59 -3.64
C PHE A 373 10.17 20.02 -4.92
N THR A 374 10.98 19.85 -5.97
CA THR A 374 10.52 19.31 -7.26
C THR A 374 11.22 18.00 -7.57
N LEU A 375 10.43 16.95 -7.78
CA LEU A 375 10.88 15.65 -8.24
C LEU A 375 10.86 15.62 -9.77
N LYS A 376 11.94 15.12 -10.38
CA LYS A 376 12.06 14.96 -11.84
C LYS A 376 12.01 13.50 -12.29
N PHE A 377 12.17 12.56 -11.36
CA PHE A 377 12.11 11.13 -11.62
C PHE A 377 10.83 10.55 -11.02
N ASP A 378 10.32 9.50 -11.63
CA ASP A 378 9.52 8.51 -10.90
C ASP A 378 10.48 7.57 -10.11
N LEU A 379 9.93 6.68 -9.30
CA LEU A 379 10.76 5.78 -8.48
C LEU A 379 11.67 4.88 -9.32
N ALA A 380 11.19 4.38 -10.47
CA ALA A 380 11.97 3.50 -11.35
C ALA A 380 13.15 4.25 -12.02
N GLY A 381 12.90 5.47 -12.50
CA GLY A 381 13.91 6.36 -13.06
C GLY A 381 14.96 6.74 -12.03
N LEU A 382 14.55 7.06 -10.79
CA LEU A 382 15.47 7.34 -9.69
C LEU A 382 16.39 6.15 -9.41
N VAL A 383 15.83 4.96 -9.22
CA VAL A 383 16.63 3.77 -8.89
C VAL A 383 17.60 3.43 -10.01
N SER A 384 17.17 3.59 -11.27
CA SER A 384 18.06 3.42 -12.42
C SER A 384 19.21 4.42 -12.41
N HIS A 385 18.97 5.67 -12.01
CA HIS A 385 20.00 6.69 -11.86
C HIS A 385 20.96 6.36 -10.71
N LEU A 386 20.45 5.99 -9.54
CA LEU A 386 21.26 5.58 -8.38
C LEU A 386 22.14 4.35 -8.68
N ALA A 387 21.58 3.35 -9.36
CA ALA A 387 22.30 2.13 -9.70
C ALA A 387 23.45 2.37 -10.71
N ARG A 388 23.39 3.42 -11.53
CA ARG A 388 24.51 3.84 -12.39
C ARG A 388 25.62 4.46 -11.55
N GLY A 389 25.28 5.32 -10.59
CA GLY A 389 26.26 5.96 -9.70
C GLY A 389 26.96 4.98 -8.75
N ALA A 390 26.25 3.97 -8.25
CA ALA A 390 26.79 2.94 -7.35
C ALA A 390 27.81 1.99 -8.00
N LYS A 391 27.89 1.96 -9.34
CA LYS A 391 28.86 1.13 -10.10
C LYS A 391 30.20 1.82 -10.34
N THR A 392 30.37 3.04 -9.85
CA THR A 392 31.64 3.79 -9.94
C THR A 392 32.44 3.55 -8.67
N PRO A 393 33.61 2.88 -8.73
CA PRO A 393 34.41 2.51 -7.56
C PRO A 393 35.03 3.71 -6.84
#